data_AF-A0A399SL51-F1
#
_entry.id   AF-A0A399SL51-F1
#
_cell.length_a   1.000
_cell.length_b   1.000
_cell.length_c   1.000
_cell.angle_alpha   90.00
_cell.angle_beta   90.00
_cell.angle_gamma   90.00
#
_symmetry.space_group_name_H-M   'P 1'
#
loop_
_entity.id
_entity.type
_entity.pdbx_description
1 polymer ?
#
loop_
_entity_poly.entity_id
_entity_poly.type
_entity_poly.pdbx_seq_one_letter_code
_entity_poly.pdbx_strand_id
1 'polypeptide(L)'
;ANGAPTVTCLSTSATSGVDSNAATCSTINKFGGSTAMMPGQTVTSVVSIKNVGTTRASTFTLTPGAACTQIKNGTVNGSATDFCSKLNVVITAAGSATPVYSGTAAALAGSSAKTLTALAANASTDFTFAVTLDSSAGNTYQGLGASLP
;
A
#
# COMPACT_ATOMS: atom_id res chain seq x y z
N ALA A 1 11.56 -4.14 -19.38
CA ALA A 1 10.10 -4.29 -19.35
C ALA A 1 9.63 -3.99 -17.93
N ASN A 2 8.98 -2.84 -17.73
CA ASN A 2 8.45 -2.40 -16.43
C ASN A 2 7.08 -3.04 -16.20
N GLY A 3 7.06 -4.26 -15.68
CA GLY A 3 5.83 -4.85 -15.13
C GLY A 3 5.76 -4.51 -13.65
N ALA A 4 4.82 -3.66 -13.24
CA ALA A 4 4.53 -3.48 -11.82
C ALA A 4 4.19 -4.86 -11.23
N PRO A 5 4.84 -5.31 -10.15
CA PRO A 5 4.53 -6.61 -9.56
C PRO A 5 3.11 -6.58 -9.00
N THR A 6 2.18 -7.27 -9.66
CA THR A 6 0.82 -7.46 -9.16
C THR A 6 0.89 -8.46 -8.00
N VAL A 7 0.63 -7.99 -6.77
CA VAL A 7 0.48 -8.89 -5.63
C VAL A 7 -1.01 -9.23 -5.47
N THR A 8 -1.32 -10.52 -5.52
CA THR A 8 -2.68 -11.02 -5.34
C THR A 8 -2.90 -11.44 -3.89
N CYS A 9 -3.78 -10.73 -3.19
CA CYS A 9 -4.23 -11.09 -1.86
C CYS A 9 -5.42 -12.05 -1.97
N LEU A 10 -5.21 -13.31 -1.65
CA LEU A 10 -6.26 -14.33 -1.64
C LEU A 10 -6.97 -14.32 -0.29
N SER A 11 -8.29 -14.13 -0.31
CA SER A 11 -9.14 -14.34 0.86
C SER A 11 -9.90 -15.65 0.69
N THR A 12 -9.46 -16.70 1.39
CA THR A 12 -10.15 -17.99 1.44
C THR A 12 -11.21 -17.94 2.53
N SER A 13 -12.49 -18.09 2.15
CA SER A 13 -13.52 -18.47 3.10
C SER A 13 -13.18 -19.83 3.69
N ALA A 14 -13.07 -19.96 5.00
CA ALA A 14 -13.13 -21.27 5.64
C ALA A 14 -14.55 -21.84 5.44
N THR A 15 -14.62 -23.14 5.18
CA THR A 15 -15.77 -23.90 4.66
C THR A 15 -17.03 -23.92 5.54
N SER A 16 -17.11 -23.15 6.62
CA SER A 16 -18.23 -23.23 7.58
C SER A 16 -18.21 -22.11 8.62
N GLY A 17 -18.93 -21.01 8.37
CA GLY A 17 -19.14 -19.95 9.37
C GLY A 17 -19.16 -18.54 8.78
N VAL A 18 -19.88 -17.62 9.43
CA VAL A 18 -19.82 -16.18 9.17
C VAL A 18 -18.48 -15.62 9.66
N ASP A 19 -17.39 -16.04 9.02
CA ASP A 19 -16.04 -15.75 9.50
C ASP A 19 -15.42 -14.57 8.76
N SER A 20 -14.77 -13.70 9.53
CA SER A 20 -14.05 -12.52 9.07
C SER A 20 -13.00 -12.87 8.02
N ASN A 21 -13.26 -12.48 6.77
CA ASN A 21 -12.39 -12.65 5.61
C ASN A 21 -11.14 -11.76 5.74
N ALA A 22 -10.07 -12.25 6.37
CA ALA A 22 -8.78 -11.57 6.43
C ALA A 22 -7.82 -12.14 5.38
N ALA A 23 -7.40 -11.31 4.41
CA ALA A 23 -6.26 -11.59 3.56
C ALA A 23 -5.06 -10.76 4.06
N THR A 24 -4.11 -11.40 4.74
CA THR A 24 -2.89 -10.75 5.21
C THR A 24 -1.89 -10.67 4.06
N CYS A 25 -1.85 -9.53 3.37
CA CYS A 25 -0.85 -9.25 2.35
C CYS A 25 0.41 -8.65 2.97
N SER A 26 1.06 -9.43 3.85
CA SER A 26 2.23 -9.02 4.64
C SER A 26 3.51 -8.80 3.83
N THR A 27 3.54 -9.13 2.54
CA THR A 27 4.74 -9.04 1.70
C THR A 27 4.74 -7.88 0.71
N ILE A 28 3.68 -7.05 0.67
CA ILE A 28 3.65 -5.93 -0.27
C ILE A 28 4.51 -4.80 0.30
N ASN A 29 5.79 -4.80 -0.07
CA ASN A 29 6.65 -3.63 0.08
C ASN A 29 6.15 -2.55 -0.92
N LYS A 30 5.11 -1.82 -0.52
CA LYS A 30 4.35 -0.88 -1.37
C LYS A 30 5.12 0.36 -1.79
N PHE A 31 6.34 0.53 -1.29
CA PHE A 31 7.31 1.53 -1.74
C PHE A 31 8.05 1.07 -3.01
N GLY A 32 7.61 -0.03 -3.63
CA GLY A 32 7.98 -0.46 -4.96
C GLY A 32 9.38 -1.06 -5.07
N GLY A 33 10.03 -1.41 -3.96
CA GLY A 33 11.39 -1.98 -3.95
C GLY A 33 12.47 -1.09 -4.58
N SER A 34 12.10 0.07 -5.13
CA SER A 34 13.00 1.02 -5.77
C SER A 34 13.51 1.94 -4.68
N THR A 35 14.73 1.66 -4.26
CA THR A 35 15.46 2.38 -3.22
C THR A 35 15.91 3.79 -3.65
N ALA A 36 15.55 4.20 -4.88
CA ALA A 36 15.92 5.46 -5.50
C ALA A 36 14.68 6.17 -6.11
N MET A 37 13.86 6.79 -5.26
CA MET A 37 12.87 7.77 -5.73
C MET A 37 13.55 9.14 -5.86
N MET A 38 13.31 9.83 -6.98
CA MET A 38 13.67 11.26 -7.11
C MET A 38 12.50 12.13 -6.64
N PRO A 39 12.75 13.37 -6.18
CA PRO A 39 11.68 14.28 -5.77
C PRO A 39 10.65 14.46 -6.89
N GLY A 40 9.37 14.33 -6.56
CA GLY A 40 8.25 14.36 -7.52
C GLY A 40 7.98 13.04 -8.25
N GLN A 41 8.85 12.03 -8.14
CA GLN A 41 8.57 10.71 -8.72
C GLN A 41 7.42 10.03 -7.99
N THR A 42 6.53 9.43 -8.78
CA THR A 42 5.47 8.55 -8.30
C THR A 42 5.79 7.12 -8.66
N VAL A 43 5.76 6.23 -7.67
CA VAL A 43 5.85 4.78 -7.86
C VAL A 43 4.47 4.19 -7.60
N THR A 44 3.96 3.44 -8.57
CA THR A 44 2.64 2.80 -8.48
C THR A 44 2.78 1.30 -8.31
N SER A 45 2.04 0.74 -7.35
CA SER A 45 1.90 -0.69 -7.14
C SER A 45 0.42 -1.08 -7.23
N VAL A 46 0.11 -2.15 -7.95
CA VAL A 46 -1.26 -2.65 -8.07
C VAL A 46 -1.42 -3.91 -7.24
N VAL A 47 -2.48 -3.93 -6.44
CA VAL A 47 -2.83 -5.06 -5.57
C VAL A 47 -4.20 -5.56 -5.97
N SER A 48 -4.28 -6.82 -6.40
CA SER A 48 -5.54 -7.45 -6.74
C SER A 48 -6.11 -8.18 -5.52
N ILE A 49 -7.35 -7.88 -5.18
CA ILE A 49 -8.09 -8.57 -4.13
C ILE A 49 -9.13 -9.45 -4.80
N LYS A 50 -9.09 -10.74 -4.52
CA LYS A 50 -10.04 -11.73 -5.04
C LYS A 50 -10.80 -12.40 -3.90
N ASN A 51 -12.12 -12.39 -3.99
CA ASN A 51 -12.97 -13.25 -3.16
C ASN A 51 -13.03 -14.63 -3.80
N VAL A 52 -12.27 -15.61 -3.27
CA VAL A 52 -12.32 -17.01 -3.75
C VAL A 52 -13.38 -17.84 -3.04
N GLY A 53 -14.16 -17.23 -2.15
CA GLY A 53 -15.29 -17.88 -1.48
C GLY A 53 -16.49 -18.08 -2.40
N THR A 54 -17.38 -18.97 -1.97
CA THR A 54 -18.65 -19.27 -2.65
C THR A 54 -19.77 -18.30 -2.29
N THR A 55 -19.54 -17.42 -1.31
CA THR A 55 -20.50 -16.42 -0.83
C THR A 55 -19.96 -15.00 -1.03
N ARG A 56 -20.87 -14.01 -0.99
CA ARG A 56 -20.51 -12.59 -1.10
C ARG A 56 -19.78 -12.14 0.17
N ALA A 57 -18.56 -11.63 0.02
CA ALA A 57 -17.85 -10.93 1.08
C ALA A 57 -18.39 -9.51 1.20
N SER A 58 -18.98 -9.19 2.36
CA SER A 58 -19.61 -7.88 2.62
C SER A 58 -18.59 -6.75 2.70
N THR A 59 -17.37 -7.01 3.17
CA THR A 59 -16.32 -5.99 3.28
C THR A 59 -14.93 -6.60 3.20
N PHE A 60 -14.05 -5.95 2.43
CA PHE A 60 -12.60 -6.05 2.57
C PHE A 60 -12.07 -4.82 3.31
N THR A 61 -11.04 -5.01 4.13
CA THR A 61 -10.38 -3.92 4.84
C THR A 61 -8.87 -3.96 4.61
N LEU A 62 -8.27 -2.79 4.48
CA LEU A 62 -6.83 -2.59 4.52
C LEU A 62 -6.45 -2.04 5.90
N THR A 63 -5.69 -2.80 6.67
CA THR A 63 -5.11 -2.32 7.93
C THR A 63 -3.65 -1.96 7.69
N PRO A 64 -3.28 -0.67 7.78
CA PRO A 64 -1.88 -0.27 7.69
C PRO A 64 -1.07 -0.79 8.87
N GLY A 65 0.22 -1.06 8.66
CA GLY A 65 1.16 -1.34 9.73
C GLY A 65 1.21 -0.23 10.78
N ALA A 66 1.59 -0.61 12.00
CA ALA A 66 1.57 0.31 13.14
C ALA A 66 2.55 1.50 12.99
N ALA A 67 3.63 1.33 12.22
CA ALA A 67 4.66 2.34 12.03
C ALA A 67 5.15 2.38 10.58
N CYS A 68 5.48 3.59 10.12
CA CYS A 68 6.32 3.79 8.95
C CYS A 68 7.76 3.97 9.43
N THR A 69 8.64 3.07 9.02
CA THR A 69 10.05 3.07 9.41
C THR A 69 10.90 3.61 8.27
N GLN A 70 11.65 4.66 8.55
CA GLN A 70 12.68 5.13 7.62
C GLN A 70 13.89 4.18 7.66
N ILE A 71 14.43 3.88 6.49
CA ILE A 71 15.62 3.05 6.31
C ILE A 71 16.69 3.81 5.54
N LYS A 72 17.94 3.36 5.64
CA LYS A 72 19.07 3.87 4.87
C LYS A 72 19.41 2.87 3.77
N ASN A 73 19.40 3.31 2.51
CA ASN A 73 19.67 2.49 1.35
C ASN A 73 21.15 2.56 0.95
N GLY A 74 22.04 2.16 1.87
CA GLY A 74 23.48 2.10 1.66
C GLY A 74 24.30 2.89 2.68
N THR A 75 25.61 2.96 2.44
CA THR A 75 26.59 3.59 3.34
C THR A 75 26.58 5.11 3.27
N VAL A 76 26.19 5.67 2.12
CA VAL A 76 26.01 7.12 1.92
C VAL A 76 24.52 7.41 1.82
N ASN A 77 24.02 8.14 2.80
CA ASN A 77 22.62 8.53 2.88
C ASN A 77 22.53 9.93 3.52
N GLY A 78 21.43 10.62 3.22
CA GLY A 78 21.10 11.89 3.84
C GLY A 78 20.78 11.74 5.34
N SER A 79 20.73 12.88 6.03
CA SER A 79 20.58 12.97 7.49
C SER A 79 19.16 13.22 7.96
N ALA A 80 18.20 13.42 7.06
CA ALA A 80 16.81 13.65 7.44
C ALA A 80 16.23 12.46 8.21
N THR A 81 15.27 12.72 9.10
CA THR A 81 14.65 11.71 9.97
C THR A 81 13.14 11.59 9.78
N ASP A 82 12.58 12.36 8.86
CA ASP A 82 11.15 12.53 8.61
C ASP A 82 10.73 12.06 7.20
N PHE A 83 11.48 11.14 6.58
CA PHE A 83 11.24 10.70 5.21
C PHE A 83 9.83 10.11 4.99
N CYS A 84 9.26 9.41 5.99
CA CYS A 84 7.88 8.92 5.94
C CYS A 84 6.83 10.03 5.78
N SER A 85 7.12 11.23 6.26
CA SER A 85 6.25 12.41 6.11
C SER A 85 6.40 13.05 4.72
N LYS A 86 7.46 12.73 3.98
CA LYS A 86 7.70 13.18 2.60
C LYS A 86 7.15 12.23 1.55
N LEU A 87 6.58 11.09 1.94
CA LEU A 87 5.96 10.15 1.02
C LEU A 87 4.45 10.32 1.05
N ASN A 88 3.90 10.84 -0.04
CA ASN A 88 2.46 10.95 -0.24
C ASN A 88 1.92 9.63 -0.80
N VAL A 89 0.93 9.05 -0.15
CA VAL A 89 0.30 7.79 -0.52
C VAL A 89 -1.14 8.05 -0.93
N VAL A 90 -1.50 7.61 -2.12
CA VAL A 90 -2.87 7.58 -2.62
C VAL A 90 -3.27 6.15 -2.91
N ILE A 91 -4.42 5.74 -2.39
CA ILE A 91 -4.97 4.39 -2.57
C ILE A 91 -6.30 4.51 -3.29
N THR A 92 -6.42 3.91 -4.47
CA THR A 92 -7.61 4.04 -5.30
C THR A 92 -8.09 2.68 -5.78
N ALA A 93 -9.39 2.42 -5.70
CA ALA A 93 -10.02 1.25 -6.29
C ALA A 93 -10.13 1.42 -7.81
N ALA A 94 -9.93 0.35 -8.58
CA ALA A 94 -10.15 0.35 -10.01
C ALA A 94 -11.59 0.78 -10.34
N GLY A 95 -11.72 1.73 -11.26
CA GLY A 95 -13.02 2.29 -11.63
C GLY A 95 -13.62 3.31 -10.65
N SER A 96 -12.93 3.64 -9.54
CA SER A 96 -13.32 4.72 -8.63
C SER A 96 -12.47 5.97 -8.86
N ALA A 97 -13.12 7.14 -8.93
CA ALA A 97 -12.44 8.44 -8.90
C ALA A 97 -12.14 8.92 -7.47
N THR A 98 -12.79 8.32 -6.46
CA THR A 98 -12.60 8.70 -5.06
C THR A 98 -11.54 7.80 -4.43
N PRO A 99 -10.44 8.35 -3.90
CA PRO A 99 -9.43 7.57 -3.21
C PRO A 99 -9.97 7.03 -1.88
N VAL A 100 -9.61 5.79 -1.56
CA VAL A 100 -9.82 5.17 -0.24
C VAL A 100 -8.96 5.88 0.81
N TYR A 101 -7.79 6.36 0.40
CA TYR A 101 -6.88 7.12 1.24
C TYR A 101 -6.06 8.10 0.39
N SER A 102 -5.82 9.28 0.93
CA SER A 102 -4.89 10.28 0.39
C SER A 102 -4.25 11.01 1.56
N GLY A 103 -2.94 10.86 1.72
CA GLY A 103 -2.18 11.47 2.81
C GLY A 103 -0.74 10.96 2.87
N THR A 104 0.02 11.30 3.90
CA THR A 104 1.42 10.84 4.00
C THR A 104 1.51 9.38 4.47
N ALA A 105 2.64 8.72 4.22
CA ALA A 105 2.92 7.38 4.76
C ALA A 105 2.99 7.40 6.30
N ALA A 106 3.51 8.49 6.89
CA ALA A 106 3.50 8.70 8.33
C ALA A 106 2.07 8.77 8.92
N ALA A 107 1.14 9.45 8.24
CA ALA A 107 -0.26 9.53 8.69
C ALA A 107 -1.05 8.24 8.44
N LEU A 108 -0.65 7.46 7.43
CA LEU A 108 -1.26 6.16 7.15
C LEU A 108 -0.89 5.13 8.22
N ALA A 109 0.35 5.19 8.70
CA ALA A 109 0.87 4.32 9.75
C ALA A 109 0.06 4.43 11.04
N GLY A 110 -0.31 3.28 11.61
CA GLY A 110 -1.11 3.22 12.84
C GLY A 110 -2.54 3.76 12.72
N SER A 111 -2.97 4.15 11.51
CA SER A 111 -4.34 4.63 11.30
C SER A 111 -5.35 3.49 11.32
N SER A 112 -6.63 3.82 11.53
CA SER A 112 -7.71 2.84 11.49
C SER A 112 -7.79 2.12 10.13
N ALA A 113 -8.28 0.88 10.15
CA ALA A 113 -8.49 0.08 8.97
C ALA A 113 -9.36 0.84 7.93
N LYS A 114 -8.96 0.79 6.67
CA LYS A 114 -9.68 1.42 5.56
C LYS A 114 -10.61 0.40 4.92
N THR A 115 -11.89 0.72 4.83
CA THR A 115 -12.85 -0.10 4.08
C THR A 115 -12.56 0.02 2.59
N LEU A 116 -12.44 -1.13 1.92
CA LEU A 116 -12.07 -1.22 0.52
C LEU A 116 -13.31 -1.34 -0.37
N THR A 117 -13.93 -2.51 -0.41
CA THR A 117 -15.19 -2.75 -1.12
C THR A 117 -15.81 -4.09 -0.70
N ALA A 118 -17.04 -4.34 -1.12
CA ALA A 118 -17.65 -5.67 -1.10
C ALA A 118 -17.33 -6.40 -2.42
N LEU A 119 -17.10 -7.72 -2.37
CA LEU A 119 -16.93 -8.53 -3.59
C LEU A 119 -17.89 -9.71 -3.59
N ALA A 120 -18.56 -9.91 -4.72
CA ALA A 120 -19.32 -11.13 -4.97
C ALA A 120 -18.41 -12.36 -4.94
N ALA A 121 -19.00 -13.56 -4.84
CA ALA A 121 -18.27 -14.81 -4.95
C ALA A 121 -17.47 -14.84 -6.28
N ASN A 122 -16.21 -15.26 -6.21
CA ASN A 122 -15.27 -15.30 -7.34
C ASN A 122 -14.92 -13.95 -8.01
N ALA A 123 -15.38 -12.82 -7.47
CA ALA A 123 -15.07 -11.50 -8.03
C ALA A 123 -13.69 -10.99 -7.57
N SER A 124 -13.07 -10.16 -8.40
CA SER A 124 -11.82 -9.45 -8.10
C SER A 124 -11.99 -7.95 -8.26
N THR A 125 -11.18 -7.20 -7.54
CA THR A 125 -10.98 -5.77 -7.78
C THR A 125 -9.51 -5.42 -7.56
N ASP A 126 -9.03 -4.44 -8.31
CA ASP A 126 -7.66 -3.96 -8.19
C ASP A 126 -7.63 -2.67 -7.39
N PHE A 127 -6.60 -2.53 -6.56
CA PHE A 127 -6.28 -1.31 -5.83
C PHE A 127 -4.91 -0.80 -6.24
N THR A 128 -4.85 0.45 -6.68
CA THR A 128 -3.61 1.12 -7.01
C THR A 128 -3.12 1.90 -5.80
N PHE A 129 -1.87 1.64 -5.42
CA PHE A 129 -1.12 2.37 -4.41
C PHE A 129 -0.11 3.25 -5.14
N ALA A 130 -0.37 4.54 -5.19
CA ALA A 130 0.56 5.53 -5.73
C ALA A 130 1.32 6.17 -4.58
N VAL A 131 2.64 5.98 -4.54
CA VAL A 131 3.53 6.61 -3.57
C VAL A 131 4.37 7.66 -4.28
N THR A 132 4.27 8.90 -3.85
CA THR A 132 4.99 10.03 -4.44
C THR A 132 5.97 10.59 -3.43
N LEU A 133 7.23 10.75 -3.81
CA LEU A 133 8.17 11.53 -3.02
C LEU A 133 7.88 13.01 -3.23
N ASP A 134 7.68 13.74 -2.15
CA ASP A 134 7.44 15.19 -2.18
C ASP A 134 8.55 15.90 -2.96
N SER A 135 8.16 16.83 -3.85
CA SER A 135 9.11 17.55 -4.71
C SER A 135 10.05 18.46 -3.94
N SER A 136 9.73 18.82 -2.70
CA SER A 136 10.60 19.55 -1.78
C SER A 136 11.69 18.70 -1.14
N ALA A 137 11.72 17.38 -1.38
CA ALA A 137 12.74 16.50 -0.83
C ALA A 137 14.13 16.87 -1.38
N GLY A 138 14.93 17.57 -0.56
CA GLY A 138 16.28 17.98 -0.92
C GLY A 138 17.33 16.88 -0.68
N ASN A 139 18.60 17.27 -0.78
CA ASN A 139 19.73 16.33 -0.69
C ASN A 139 19.83 15.59 0.66
N THR A 140 19.22 16.12 1.73
CA THR A 140 19.14 15.49 3.05
C THR A 140 18.29 14.22 3.07
N TYR A 141 17.52 13.96 2.01
CA TYR A 141 16.71 12.76 1.85
C TYR A 141 17.30 11.73 0.87
N GLN A 142 18.44 12.03 0.23
CA GLN A 142 19.07 11.11 -0.72
C GLN A 142 19.46 9.79 -0.05
N GLY A 143 19.21 8.67 -0.73
CA GLY A 143 19.56 7.35 -0.20
C GLY A 143 18.74 6.93 1.02
N LEU A 144 17.64 7.64 1.35
CA LEU A 144 16.67 7.19 2.33
C LEU A 144 15.57 6.35 1.66
N GLY A 145 15.00 5.43 2.44
CA GLY A 145 13.83 4.64 2.08
C GLY A 145 12.81 4.65 3.20
N ALA A 146 11.64 4.08 2.94
CA ALA A 146 10.61 3.85 3.96
C ALA A 146 10.05 2.43 3.83
N SER A 147 9.55 1.92 4.95
CA SER A 147 8.79 0.67 5.02
C SER A 147 7.56 0.88 5.89
N LEU A 148 6.42 0.41 5.40
CA LEU A 148 5.12 0.41 6.07
C LEU A 148 4.45 -0.90 5.62
N PRO A 149 4.43 -1.94 6.47
CA PRO A 149 3.81 -3.21 6.15
C PRO A 149 2.29 -3.12 6.07
#